data_AF-A0A2N5ZXS0-F1
#
_entry.id   AF-A0A2N5ZXS0-F1
#
_cell.length_a   1.000
_cell.length_b   1.000
_cell.length_c   1.000
_cell.angle_alpha   90.00
_cell.angle_beta   90.00
_cell.angle_gamma   90.00
#
_symmetry.space_group_name_H-M   'P 1'
#
loop_
_entity.id
_entity.type
_entity.pdbx_description
1 polymer ?
#
loop_
_entity_poly.entity_id
_entity_poly.type
_entity_poly.pdbx_seq_one_letter_code
_entity_poly.pdbx_strand_id
1 'polypeptide(L)' 'MRKSKIGYFILGSAIIWAAIIIGCSLKLHGTNCYNEISLILSGGFIGHLVLIWGPVVGFIKKIQNA' A
#
# COMPACT_ATOMS: atom_id res chain seq x y z
N MET A 1 19.55 6.28 15.01
CA MET A 1 18.73 5.59 14.00
C MET A 1 18.93 6.25 12.64
N ARG A 2 19.76 5.71 11.73
CA ARG A 2 19.69 6.10 10.32
C ARG A 2 18.34 5.61 9.79
N LYS A 3 17.35 6.48 9.66
CA LYS A 3 16.09 6.12 9.00
C LYS A 3 16.45 5.61 7.60
N SER A 4 16.23 4.33 7.34
CA SER A 4 16.51 3.73 6.05
C SER A 4 15.67 4.46 5.01
N LYS A 5 16.28 4.94 3.92
CA LYS A 5 15.58 5.63 2.82
C LYS A 5 14.36 4.82 2.34
N ILE A 6 14.42 3.50 2.47
CA ILE A 6 13.31 2.57 2.21
C ILE A 6 12.07 2.82 3.07
N GLY A 7 12.21 3.15 4.36
CA GLY A 7 11.06 3.43 5.21
C GLY A 7 10.24 4.62 4.71
N TYR A 8 10.92 5.65 4.17
CA TYR A 8 10.26 6.78 3.54
C TYR A 8 9.58 6.40 2.22
N PHE A 9 10.17 5.49 1.44
CA PHE A 9 9.53 4.97 0.22
C PHE A 9 8.28 4.15 0.52
N ILE A 10 8.32 3.29 1.55
CA ILE A 10 7.14 2.52 2.02
C ILE A 10 6.02 3.48 2.43
N LEU A 11 6.37 4.46 3.27
CA LEU A 11 5.41 5.43 3.76
C LEU A 11 4.80 6.27 2.62
N GLY A 12 5.62 6.73 1.68
CA GLY A 12 5.16 7.47 0.51
C GLY A 12 4.20 6.64 -0.36
N SER A 13 4.52 5.36 -0.59
CA SER A 13 3.65 4.44 -1.32
C SER A 13 2.30 4.23 -0.62
N ALA A 14 2.31 4.08 0.71
CA ALA A 14 1.07 3.93 1.48
C ALA A 14 0.18 5.18 1.43
N ILE A 15 0.77 6.38 1.47
CA ILE A 15 0.04 7.65 1.36
C ILE A 15 -0.63 7.77 -0.02
N ILE A 16 0.08 7.41 -1.10
CA ILE A 16 -0.47 7.45 -2.47
C ILE A 16 -1.68 6.51 -2.57
N TRP A 17 -1.56 5.29 -2.06
CA TRP A 17 -2.68 4.34 -2.04
C TRP A 17 -3.87 4.83 -1.22
N ALA A 18 -3.63 5.41 -0.04
CA ALA A 18 -4.69 6.00 0.76
C ALA A 18 -5.44 7.11 0.00
N ALA A 19 -4.71 7.99 -0.70
CA ALA A 19 -5.30 9.04 -1.51
C ALA A 19 -6.15 8.47 -2.66
N ILE A 20 -5.67 7.42 -3.34
CA ILE A 20 -6.42 6.73 -4.41
C ILE A 20 -7.72 6.12 -3.86
N ILE A 21 -7.65 5.38 -2.75
CA ILE A 21 -8.81 4.73 -2.13
C ILE A 21 -9.86 5.76 -1.71
N ILE A 22 -9.43 6.86 -1.07
CA ILE A 22 -10.32 7.95 -0.66
C ILE A 22 -10.96 8.61 -1.89
N GLY A 23 -10.16 8.93 -2.92
CA GLY A 23 -10.66 9.55 -4.14
C GLY A 23 -11.68 8.68 -4.87
N CYS A 24 -11.41 7.38 -4.99
CA CYS A 24 -12.35 6.40 -5.53
C CYS A 24 -13.61 6.31 -4.69
N SER A 25 -13.49 6.24 -3.36
CA SER A 25 -14.63 6.17 -2.45
C SER A 25 -15.55 7.37 -2.60
N LEU A 26 -15.00 8.58 -2.67
CA LEU A 26 -15.77 9.82 -2.85
C LEU A 26 -16.53 9.84 -4.19
N LYS A 27 -15.92 9.32 -5.27
CA LYS A 27 -16.55 9.28 -6.59
C LYS A 27 -17.58 8.16 -6.75
N LEU A 28 -17.36 7.04 -6.07
CA LEU A 28 -18.24 5.87 -6.15
C LEU A 28 -19.36 5.93 -5.11
N HIS A 29 -19.30 6.86 -4.16
CA HIS A 29 -20.31 7.00 -3.14
C HIS A 29 -21.71 7.21 -3.76
N GLY A 30 -22.67 6.37 -3.36
CA GLY A 30 -24.03 6.37 -3.92
C GLY A 30 -24.20 5.61 -5.23
N THR A 31 -23.14 5.00 -5.77
CA THR A 31 -23.25 4.08 -6.91
C THR A 31 -23.49 2.64 -6.42
N ASN A 32 -24.08 1.80 -7.27
CA ASN A 32 -24.32 0.38 -6.98
C ASN A 32 -23.02 -0.42 -6.83
N CYS A 33 -21.88 0.11 -7.30
CA CYS A 33 -20.59 -0.59 -7.32
C CYS A 33 -19.63 -0.15 -6.19
N TYR A 34 -20.10 0.68 -5.25
CA TYR A 34 -19.26 1.21 -4.17
C TYR A 34 -18.61 0.10 -3.35
N ASN A 35 -19.37 -0.92 -2.96
CA ASN A 35 -18.86 -1.99 -2.11
C ASN A 35 -17.88 -2.91 -2.84
N GLU A 36 -18.19 -3.32 -4.07
CA GLU A 36 -17.30 -4.20 -4.84
C GLU A 36 -15.98 -3.52 -5.13
N ILE A 37 -16.01 -2.27 -5.59
CA ILE A 37 -14.79 -1.55 -5.94
C ILE A 37 -13.99 -1.19 -4.68
N SER A 38 -14.64 -0.78 -3.59
CA SER A 38 -13.96 -0.55 -2.30
C SER A 38 -13.27 -1.80 -1.78
N LEU A 39 -13.89 -2.97 -1.94
CA LEU A 39 -13.31 -4.25 -1.55
C LEU A 39 -12.12 -4.65 -2.44
N ILE A 40 -12.22 -4.46 -3.76
CA ILE A 40 -11.11 -4.70 -4.70
C ILE A 40 -9.93 -3.77 -4.40
N LEU A 41 -10.19 -2.48 -4.17
CA LEU A 41 -9.17 -1.48 -3.83
C LEU A 41 -8.48 -1.81 -2.51
N SER A 42 -9.26 -2.10 -1.46
CA SER A 42 -8.71 -2.42 -0.15
C SER A 42 -7.95 -3.74 -0.17
N GLY A 43 -8.49 -4.77 -0.81
CA GLY A 43 -7.83 -6.06 -0.98
C GLY A 43 -6.56 -5.95 -1.82
N GLY A 44 -6.59 -5.18 -2.90
CA GLY A 44 -5.42 -4.89 -3.73
C GLY A 44 -4.33 -4.14 -2.98
N PHE A 45 -4.70 -3.14 -2.15
CA PHE A 45 -3.75 -2.41 -1.31
C PHE A 45 -3.11 -3.30 -0.25
N ILE A 46 -3.90 -4.11 0.46
CA ILE A 46 -3.38 -5.07 1.45
C ILE A 46 -2.46 -6.08 0.76
N GLY A 47 -2.87 -6.61 -0.39
CA GLY A 47 -2.05 -7.51 -1.21
C GLY A 47 -0.75 -6.87 -1.63
N HIS A 48 -0.77 -5.61 -2.09
CA HIS A 48 0.40 -4.84 -2.45
C HIS A 48 1.38 -4.67 -1.27
N LEU A 49 0.86 -4.32 -0.08
CA LEU A 49 1.68 -4.20 1.13
C LEU A 49 2.31 -5.52 1.54
N VAL A 50 1.55 -6.61 1.55
CA VAL A 50 2.05 -7.91 2.03
C VAL A 50 2.98 -8.56 1.00
N LEU A 51 2.56 -8.64 -0.26
CA LEU A 51 3.27 -9.40 -1.31
C LEU A 51 4.46 -8.66 -1.89
N ILE A 52 4.45 -7.32 -1.92
CA ILE A 52 5.57 -6.54 -2.47
C ILE A 52 6.47 -6.07 -1.33
N TRP A 53 5.93 -5.33 -0.37
CA TRP A 53 6.77 -4.76 0.68
C TRP A 53 7.29 -5.80 1.69
N GLY A 54 6.54 -6.88 1.95
CA GLY A 54 7.00 -7.98 2.81
C GLY A 54 8.32 -8.61 2.34
N PRO A 55 8.40 -9.17 1.11
CA PRO A 55 9.63 -9.72 0.57
C PRO A 55 10.75 -8.69 0.40
N VAL A 56 10.42 -7.46 -0.03
CA VAL A 56 11.42 -6.39 -0.21
C VAL A 56 12.12 -6.07 1.12
N VAL A 57 11.37 -5.93 2.20
CA VAL A 57 11.95 -5.72 3.54
C VAL A 57 12.81 -6.91 3.98
N GLY A 58 12.35 -8.14 3.70
CA GLY A 58 13.12 -9.37 3.98
C GLY A 58 14.46 -9.42 3.24
N PHE A 59 14.46 -9.13 1.93
CA PHE A 59 15.66 -9.07 1.11
C PHE A 59 16.64 -7.99 1.57
N ILE A 60 16.15 -6.80 1.90
CA ILE A 60 17.00 -5.70 2.40
C ILE A 60 17.64 -6.08 3.74
N LYS A 61 16.86 -6.67 4.66
CA LYS A 61 17.39 -7.13 5.95
C LYS A 61 18.45 -8.21 5.75
N LYS A 62 18.29 -9.10 4.77
CA LYS A 62 19.30 -10.10 4.40
C LYS A 62 20.58 -9.46 3.87
N ILE A 63 20.49 -8.47 2.96
CA ILE A 63 21.66 -7.75 2.42
C ILE A 63 22.40 -6.96 3.50
N GLN A 64 21.68 -6.35 4.47
CA GLN A 64 22.32 -5.57 5.53
C GLN A 64 23.07 -6.43 6.56
N ASN A 65 22.70 -7.70 6.69
CA ASN A 65 23.29 -8.66 7.63
C ASN A 65 24.30 -9.62 6.96
N ALA A 66 24.54 -9.49 5.66
CA ALA A 66 25.53 -10.24 4.88
C ALA A 66 26.81 -9.41 4.73
#